data_AF-A0A5K0VIZ7-F1
#
_entry.id   AF-A0A5K0VIZ7-F1
#
_cell.length_a   1.000
_cell.length_b   1.000
_cell.length_c   1.000
_cell.angle_alpha   90.00
_cell.angle_beta   90.00
_cell.angle_gamma   90.00
#
_symmetry.space_group_name_H-M   'P 1'
#
loop_
_entity.id
_entity.type
_entity.pdbx_description
1 polymer ?
#
loop_
_entity_poly.entity_id
_entity_poly.type
_entity_poly.pdbx_seq_one_letter_code
_entity_poly.pdbx_strand_id
1 'polypeptide(L)' 'ANLESLPPNIPSYLTAAVGPPSSSSRRYFCSVCGYIANYTCVQCGTRFCSRRCQAVHNDTRCLKFVA' A
#
# COMPACT_ATOMS: atom_id res chain seq x y z
N ALA A 1 -15.73 -23.65 -1.12
CA ALA A 1 -15.80 -24.29 -2.45
C ALA A 1 -14.49 -25.04 -2.68
N ASN A 2 -14.52 -26.27 -3.19
CA ASN A 2 -13.30 -27.05 -3.46
C ASN A 2 -12.68 -26.54 -4.78
N LEU A 3 -11.81 -25.54 -4.67
CA LEU A 3 -11.24 -24.82 -5.81
C LEU A 3 -10.18 -25.65 -6.57
N GLU A 4 -9.50 -26.57 -5.86
CA GLU A 4 -8.51 -27.50 -6.44
C GLU A 4 -9.11 -28.52 -7.42
N SER A 5 -10.41 -28.82 -7.34
CA SER A 5 -11.06 -29.78 -8.23
C SER A 5 -11.46 -29.20 -9.59
N LEU A 6 -11.25 -27.89 -9.82
CA LEU A 6 -11.60 -27.25 -11.08
C LEU A 6 -10.60 -27.66 -12.18
N PRO A 7 -11.07 -28.02 -13.38
CA PRO A 7 -10.20 -28.22 -14.53
C PRO A 7 -9.28 -27.01 -14.77
N PRO A 8 -8.05 -27.23 -15.29
CA PRO A 8 -7.04 -26.17 -15.45
C PRO A 8 -7.45 -25.05 -16.43
N ASN A 9 -8.48 -25.28 -17.24
CA ASN A 9 -8.99 -24.31 -18.21
C ASN A 9 -10.05 -23.36 -17.62
N ILE A 10 -10.43 -23.54 -16.36
CA ILE A 10 -11.46 -22.72 -15.70
C ILE A 10 -10.76 -21.68 -14.84
N PRO A 11 -10.99 -20.37 -15.07
CA PRO A 11 -10.42 -19.34 -14.23
C PRO A 11 -10.99 -19.46 -12.80
N SER A 12 -10.10 -19.51 -11.82
CA SER A 12 -10.39 -19.62 -10.40
C SER A 12 -9.79 -18.45 -9.63
N TYR A 13 -10.14 -18.30 -8.34
CA TYR A 13 -9.56 -17.27 -7.48
C TYR A 13 -8.02 -17.33 -7.44
N LEU A 14 -7.44 -18.53 -7.49
CA LEU A 14 -5.99 -18.73 -7.48
C LEU A 14 -5.35 -18.33 -8.82
N THR A 15 -5.99 -18.61 -9.96
CA THR A 15 -5.47 -18.25 -11.28
C THR A 15 -5.64 -16.77 -11.59
N ALA A 16 -6.49 -16.05 -10.85
CA ALA A 16 -6.66 -14.61 -10.98
C ALA A 16 -5.51 -13.80 -10.33
N ALA A 17 -4.61 -14.45 -9.59
CA ALA A 17 -3.45 -13.79 -8.99
C ALA A 17 -2.54 -13.21 -10.08
N VAL A 18 -2.23 -11.92 -9.97
CA VAL A 18 -1.28 -11.25 -10.86
C VAL A 18 0.14 -11.71 -10.55
N GLY A 19 0.93 -11.94 -11.61
CA GLY A 19 2.35 -12.23 -11.51
C GLY A 19 3.17 -11.07 -10.90
N PRO A 20 4.48 -11.28 -10.69
CA PRO A 20 5.35 -10.25 -10.11
C PRO A 20 5.36 -8.96 -10.96
N PRO A 21 5.53 -7.79 -10.33
CA PRO A 21 5.50 -6.52 -11.03
C PRO A 21 6.64 -6.42 -12.05
N SER A 22 6.34 -5.93 -13.26
CA SER A 22 7.32 -5.79 -14.34
C SER A 22 8.32 -4.64 -14.14
N SER A 23 8.06 -3.73 -13.19
CA SER A 23 8.95 -2.59 -12.89
C SER A 23 9.46 -2.66 -11.45
N SER A 24 10.77 -2.47 -11.30
CA SER A 24 11.42 -2.36 -9.99
C SER A 24 11.23 -0.98 -9.32
N SER A 25 10.70 0.01 -10.04
CA SER A 25 10.53 1.37 -9.51
C SER A 25 9.37 1.41 -8.50
N ARG A 26 9.72 1.41 -7.21
CA ARG A 26 8.75 1.56 -6.12
C ARG A 26 8.15 2.96 -6.19
N ARG A 27 6.85 3.03 -6.46
CA ARG A 27 6.08 4.27 -6.37
C ARG A 27 5.69 4.51 -4.92
N TYR A 28 5.87 5.74 -4.47
CA TYR A 28 5.52 6.12 -3.11
C TYR A 28 4.30 7.05 -3.11
N PHE A 29 3.30 6.66 -2.33
CA PHE A 29 2.05 7.38 -2.20
C PHE A 29 1.87 7.91 -0.79
N CYS A 30 1.15 9.03 -0.69
CA CYS A 30 0.81 9.66 0.56
C CYS A 30 -0.25 8.83 1.27
N SER A 31 0.03 8.43 2.51
CA SER A 31 -0.92 7.65 3.32
C SER A 31 -2.20 8.44 3.68
N VAL A 32 -2.18 9.77 3.56
CA VAL A 32 -3.34 10.62 3.87
C VAL A 32 -4.27 10.79 2.68
N CYS A 33 -3.74 11.08 1.48
CA CYS A 33 -4.56 11.44 0.31
C CYS A 33 -4.29 10.62 -0.97
N GLY A 34 -3.34 9.70 -0.96
CA GLY A 34 -3.01 8.86 -2.11
C GLY A 34 -2.18 9.50 -3.22
N TYR A 35 -1.89 10.82 -3.17
CA TYR A 35 -1.00 11.47 -4.14
C TYR A 35 0.47 11.04 -3.98
N ILE A 36 1.33 11.33 -4.96
CA ILE A 36 2.76 11.02 -4.88
C ILE A 36 3.37 11.65 -3.62
N ALA A 37 4.07 10.84 -2.83
CA ALA A 37 4.71 11.29 -1.60
C ALA A 37 6.18 11.64 -1.83
N ASN A 38 6.54 12.88 -1.50
CA ASN A 38 7.91 13.39 -1.55
C ASN A 38 8.60 13.35 -0.18
N TYR A 39 7.84 13.16 0.90
CA TYR A 39 8.34 13.23 2.27
C TYR A 39 8.08 11.95 3.03
N THR A 40 8.96 11.67 3.99
CA THR A 40 8.90 10.51 4.89
C THR A 40 8.93 11.02 6.32
N CYS A 41 7.98 10.57 7.15
CA CYS A 41 7.97 10.90 8.57
C CYS A 41 9.15 10.23 9.27
N VAL A 42 10.00 11.02 9.92
CA VAL A 42 11.18 10.51 10.66
C VAL A 42 10.82 9.73 11.92
N GLN A 43 9.56 9.83 12.38
CA GLN A 43 9.10 9.19 13.61
C GLN A 43 8.59 7.76 13.36
N CYS A 44 7.83 7.54 12.28
CA CYS A 44 7.17 6.25 11.99
C CYS A 44 7.42 5.73 10.57
N GLY A 45 8.20 6.42 9.74
CA GLY A 45 8.52 6.01 8.36
C GLY A 45 7.37 6.14 7.35
N THR A 46 6.17 6.54 7.75
CA THR A 46 5.03 6.73 6.84
C THR A 46 5.25 7.94 5.94
N ARG A 47 4.78 7.86 4.69
CA ARG A 47 5.01 8.90 3.67
C ARG A 47 3.83 9.84 3.47
N PHE A 48 4.14 11.09 3.14
CA PHE A 48 3.15 12.14 2.87
C PHE A 48 3.60 13.09 1.74
N CYS A 49 2.63 13.80 1.13
CA CYS A 49 2.90 14.65 -0.03
C CYS A 49 3.16 16.13 0.30
N SER A 50 2.66 16.64 1.43
CA SER A 50 2.69 18.08 1.76
C SER A 50 2.57 18.34 3.25
N ARG A 51 2.83 19.59 3.68
CA ARG A 51 2.69 20.02 5.08
C ARG A 51 1.26 19.85 5.63
N ARG A 52 0.24 20.00 4.79
CA ARG A 52 -1.16 19.73 5.18
C ARG A 52 -1.35 18.26 5.54
N CYS A 53 -0.85 17.35 4.71
CA CYS A 53 -0.90 15.92 4.99
C CYS A 53 0.01 15.54 6.17
N GLN A 54 1.12 16.24 6.39
CA GLN A 54 1.94 16.06 7.59
C GLN A 54 1.18 16.37 8.87
N ALA A 55 0.41 17.46 8.91
CA ALA A 55 -0.39 17.83 10.08
C ALA A 55 -1.46 16.76 10.39
N VAL A 56 -2.22 16.35 9.37
CA VAL A 56 -3.22 15.27 9.50
C VAL A 56 -2.57 13.95 9.90
N HIS A 57 -1.39 13.65 9.33
CA HIS A 57 -0.61 12.47 9.70
C HIS A 57 -0.22 12.50 11.17
N ASN A 58 0.35 13.60 11.66
CA ASN A 58 0.78 13.74 13.05
C ASN A 58 -0.38 13.61 14.03
N ASP A 59 -1.56 14.13 13.68
CA ASP A 59 -2.75 14.13 14.55
C ASP A 59 -3.40 12.73 14.65
N THR A 60 -3.52 12.02 13.53
CA THR A 60 -4.39 10.81 13.46
C THR A 60 -3.69 9.52 13.01
N ARG A 61 -2.48 9.59 12.46
CA ARG A 61 -1.82 8.45 11.79
C ARG A 61 -0.37 8.22 12.18
N CYS A 62 0.22 9.04 13.05
CA CYS A 62 1.62 8.90 13.43
C CYS A 62 1.77 7.84 14.53
N LEU A 63 1.94 6.60 14.09
CA LEU A 63 1.94 5.40 14.93
C LEU A 63 3.23 5.18 15.74
N LYS A 64 4.02 6.23 16.05
CA LYS A 64 5.30 6.05 16.77
C LYS A 64 5.15 5.38 18.16
N PHE A 65 3.98 5.48 18.79
CA PHE A 65 3.75 4.96 20.15
C PHE A 65 2.46 4.13 20.28
N VAL A 66 1.97 3.51 19.21
CA VAL A 66 0.92 2.49 19.38
C VAL A 66 1.58 1.16 19.72
N ALA A 67 1.23 0.63 20.89
CA ALA A 67 1.59 -0.71 21.36
C ALA A 67 0.74 -1.78 20.66
#